data_AF-T1W306-F1
#
_entry.id   AF-T1W306-F1
#
_cell.length_a   1.000
_cell.length_b   1.000
_cell.length_c   1.000
_cell.angle_alpha   90.00
_cell.angle_beta   90.00
_cell.angle_gamma   90.00
#
_symmetry.space_group_name_H-M   'P 1'
#
loop_
_entity.id
_entity.type
_entity.pdbx_description
1 polymer ?
#
loop_
_entity_poly.entity_id
_entity_poly.type
_entity_poly.pdbx_seq_one_letter_code
_entity_poly.pdbx_strand_id
1 'polypeptide(L)' 'LNLEKGDIVTIYKKEEEGWWFGSLNGKRGHFPAAYVEELPSNAGNPATQT' A
#
# COMPACT_ATOMS: atom_id res chain seq x y z
N LEU A 1 -11.68 6.98 2.29
CA LEU A 1 -11.75 5.56 1.85
C LEU A 1 -11.97 4.72 3.11
N ASN A 2 -12.82 3.68 3.11
CA ASN A 2 -12.95 2.80 4.29
C ASN A 2 -12.03 1.60 4.07
N LEU A 3 -11.06 1.38 4.96
CA LEU A 3 -10.10 0.29 4.87
C LEU A 3 -10.43 -0.71 5.97
N GLU A 4 -10.59 -1.99 5.62
CA GLU A 4 -10.74 -3.06 6.59
C GLU A 4 -9.55 -4.02 6.57
N LYS A 5 -9.33 -4.73 7.67
CA LYS A 5 -8.24 -5.69 7.78
C LYS A 5 -8.46 -6.81 6.76
N GLY A 6 -7.54 -6.96 5.81
CA GLY A 6 -7.61 -7.93 4.73
C GLY A 6 -7.90 -7.32 3.35
N ASP A 7 -8.23 -6.03 3.29
CA ASP A 7 -8.39 -5.32 2.03
C ASP A 7 -7.04 -5.04 1.35
N ILE A 8 -7.01 -5.20 0.02
CA ILE A 8 -5.87 -4.83 -0.81
C ILE A 8 -6.19 -3.54 -1.56
N VAL A 9 -5.38 -2.51 -1.30
CA VAL A 9 -5.48 -1.24 -2.00
C VAL A 9 -4.36 -1.05 -2.99
N THR A 10 -4.70 -0.52 -4.16
CA THR A 10 -3.72 -0.08 -5.15
C THR A 10 -3.30 1.34 -4.83
N ILE A 11 -2.02 1.54 -4.50
CA ILE A 11 -1.43 2.86 -4.28
C ILE A 11 -1.16 3.53 -5.63
N TYR A 12 -1.65 4.76 -5.83
CA TYR A 12 -1.31 5.60 -6.99
C TYR A 12 -0.34 6.72 -6.65
N LYS A 13 -0.48 7.34 -5.47
CA LYS A 13 0.37 8.46 -5.04
C LYS A 13 0.60 8.38 -3.54
N LYS A 14 1.84 8.60 -3.11
CA LYS A 14 2.22 8.75 -1.71
C LYS A 14 2.49 10.23 -1.45
N GLU A 15 1.77 10.84 -0.53
CA GLU A 15 2.04 12.21 -0.09
C GLU A 15 2.90 12.19 1.17
N GLU A 16 3.70 13.25 1.35
CA GLU A 16 4.71 13.33 2.41
C GLU A 16 4.10 13.49 3.81
N GLU A 17 2.86 13.97 3.90
CA GLU A 17 2.11 14.13 5.16
C GLU A 17 1.50 12.82 5.69
N GLY A 18 1.93 11.67 5.18
CA GLY A 18 1.41 10.36 5.60
C GLY A 18 0.03 10.03 5.04
N TRP A 19 -0.43 10.75 4.02
CA TRP A 19 -1.65 10.45 3.27
C TRP A 19 -1.31 9.82 1.93
N TRP A 20 -1.89 8.68 1.64
CA TRP A 20 -1.73 8.01 0.36
C TRP A 20 -3.04 8.06 -0.43
N PHE A 21 -2.92 8.22 -1.75
CA PHE A 21 -4.04 8.13 -2.67
C PHE A 21 -4.02 6.78 -3.37
N GLY A 22 -5.13 6.07 -3.28
CA GLY A 22 -5.26 4.74 -3.86
C GLY A 22 -6.69 4.40 -4.26
N SER A 23 -6.88 3.17 -4.74
CA SER A 23 -8.19 2.57 -5.03
C SER A 23 -8.39 1.30 -4.23
N LEU A 24 -9.59 1.15 -3.67
CA LEU A 24 -10.11 -0.07 -3.08
C LEU A 24 -11.40 -0.47 -3.78
N ASN A 25 -11.49 -1.68 -4.35
CA ASN A 25 -12.72 -2.19 -4.97
C ASN A 25 -13.36 -1.22 -5.98
N GLY A 26 -12.54 -0.48 -6.75
CA GLY A 26 -12.98 0.52 -7.73
C GLY A 26 -13.29 1.91 -7.15
N LYS A 27 -13.28 2.07 -5.83
CA LYS A 27 -13.46 3.35 -5.14
C LYS A 27 -12.11 4.00 -4.87
N ARG A 28 -11.88 5.17 -5.46
CA ARG A 28 -10.64 5.96 -5.29
C ARG A 28 -10.77 6.98 -4.17
N GLY A 29 -9.68 7.21 -3.44
CA GLY A 29 -9.64 8.25 -2.41
C GLY A 29 -8.33 8.30 -1.64
N HIS A 30 -8.20 9.33 -0.82
CA HIS A 30 -7.11 9.47 0.14
C HIS A 30 -7.40 8.63 1.39
N PHE A 31 -6.34 8.06 1.96
CA PHE A 31 -6.34 7.35 3.23
C PHE A 31 -4.99 7.51 3.93
N PRO A 32 -4.95 7.39 5.26
CA PRO A 32 -3.71 7.51 5.99
C PRO A 32 -2.84 6.26 5.75
N ALA A 33 -1.57 6.47 5.46
CA ALA A 33 -0.57 5.43 5.26
C ALA A 33 -0.45 4.50 6.47
N ALA A 34 -0.73 5.00 7.68
CA ALA A 34 -0.69 4.23 8.92
C ALA A 34 -1.64 3.02 8.95
N TYR A 35 -2.65 2.96 8.08
CA TYR A 35 -3.60 1.85 8.00
C TYR A 35 -3.27 0.83 6.92
N VAL A 36 -2.19 1.02 6.17
CA VAL A 36 -1.79 0.14 5.08
C VAL A 36 -0.32 -0.21 5.16
N GLU A 37 0.03 -1.37 4.62
CA GLU A 37 1.41 -1.83 4.56
C GLU A 37 1.76 -2.15 3.11
N GLU A 38 2.96 -1.76 2.68
CA GLU A 38 3.44 -2.13 1.36
C GLU A 38 3.73 -3.62 1.33
N LEU A 39 3.02 -4.35 0.47
CA LEU A 39 3.31 -5.75 0.27
C LEU A 39 4.69 -5.87 -0.39
N PRO A 40 5.61 -6.67 0.18
CA PRO A 40 6.90 -6.89 -0.45
C PRO A 40 6.66 -7.53 -1.81
N SER A 41 7.00 -6.81 -2.87
CA SER A 41 7.11 -7.38 -4.21
C SER A 41 8.11 -8.50 -4.12
N ASN A 42 7.66 -9.75 -4.13
CA ASN A 42 8.52 -10.93 -4.13
C ASN A 42 9.26 -11.02 -5.47
N ALA A 43 10.15 -10.08 -5.74
CA ALA A 43 11.27 -10.22 -6.65
C ALA A 43 12.31 -11.01 -5.87
N GLY A 44 12.19 -12.34 -5.94
CA GLY A 44 13.09 -13.25 -5.25
C GLY A 44 14.54 -12.94 -5.57
N ASN A 45 15.33 -12.74 -4.52
CA ASN A 45 16.76 -13.05 -4.48
C ASN A 45 17.13 -13.36 -3.01
N PRO A 46 16.93 -14.59 -2.52
CA PRO A 46 17.44 -15.01 -1.21
C PRO A 46 18.94 -15.39 -1.28
N ALA A 47 19.80 -14.60 -1.93
CA ALA A 47 21.21 -14.95 -2.05
C ALA A 47 22.14 -13.75 -2.30
N THR A 48 22.60 -13.12 -1.23
CA THR A 48 24.05 -12.84 -1.06
C THR A 48 24.33 -12.53 0.41
N GLN A 49 24.49 -13.60 1.18
CA GLN A 49 25.33 -13.61 2.36
C GLN A 49 26.61 -14.34 1.93
N THR A 50 27.69 -13.60 1.67
CA THR A 50 29.09 -14.07 1.65
C THR A 50 30.02 -12.89 1.86
#